data_AF-A0A8J3QF78-F1
#
_entry.id   AF-A0A8J3QF78-F1
#
_cell.length_a   1.000
_cell.length_b   1.000
_cell.length_c   1.000
_cell.angle_alpha   90.00
_cell.angle_beta   90.00
_cell.angle_gamma   90.00
#
_symmetry.space_group_name_H-M   'P 1'
#
loop_
_entity.id
_entity.type
_entity.pdbx_description
1 polymer ?
#
loop_
_entity_poly.entity_id
_entity_poly.type
_entity_poly.pdbx_seq_one_letter_code
_entity_poly.pdbx_strand_id
1 'polypeptide(L)'
;MTDIGADARPASTVMQAFDLGRSKHSVIACGLCGEVRQMTRTHIPPKAAGNRSTVGRSRLLVKGNQQASRTRTVDGGLHVYGLCVDCNNLGSLYDGAYSNMANGLHGLWAQTLGLRLPAQLTLPAITVKPGGVVRSILIGFAGLAPHIRTQHPELAAALHHRDLSAVLPEGLRLCLALARGLTARITSGIGGTFLFGPPLDGKPPGIMSLAQAYFPPMAWHLAPTDRSLLDLQGWADVSSWLAYDPDIEVPRPTLVRSLPPVVHPLHDPYQADDWLELVSFDATEIVEAIRLPRNLLS
;
A
#
# COMPACT_ATOMS: atom_id res chain seq x y z
N MET A 1 -17.94 9.58 59.56
CA MET A 1 -18.56 10.01 58.29
C MET A 1 -17.75 11.15 57.73
N THR A 2 -16.87 10.86 56.76
CA THR A 2 -16.50 11.72 55.63
C THR A 2 -15.58 10.89 54.76
N ASP A 3 -16.16 10.39 53.67
CA ASP A 3 -15.51 9.67 52.57
C ASP A 3 -14.42 10.54 51.95
N ILE A 4 -13.20 9.99 51.85
CA ILE A 4 -12.13 10.57 51.05
C ILE A 4 -12.31 10.00 49.65
N GLY A 5 -12.88 10.83 48.77
CA GLY A 5 -13.21 10.50 47.40
C GLY A 5 -12.01 9.94 46.64
N ALA A 6 -12.25 8.82 45.97
CA ALA A 6 -11.33 8.21 45.03
C ALA A 6 -11.01 9.20 43.90
N ASP A 7 -9.73 9.56 43.80
CA ASP A 7 -9.14 10.28 42.68
C ASP A 7 -9.41 9.51 41.37
N ALA A 8 -10.36 10.03 40.58
CA ALA A 8 -10.54 9.62 39.20
C ALA A 8 -9.31 10.10 38.41
N ARG A 9 -8.34 9.21 38.24
CA ARG A 9 -7.22 9.45 37.32
C ARG A 9 -7.78 9.75 35.92
N PRO A 10 -7.33 10.82 35.26
CA PRO A 10 -7.75 11.10 33.89
C PRO A 10 -7.37 9.90 33.02
N ALA A 11 -8.29 9.46 32.16
CA ALA A 11 -8.02 8.47 31.14
C ALA A 11 -6.80 8.93 30.33
N SER A 12 -5.65 8.30 30.61
CA SER A 12 -4.46 8.55 29.83
C SER A 12 -4.78 8.13 28.40
N THR A 13 -4.64 9.07 27.48
CA THR A 13 -4.69 8.86 26.03
C THR A 13 -3.41 8.11 25.65
N VAL A 14 -3.25 6.90 26.17
CA VAL A 14 -2.27 5.95 25.67
C VAL A 14 -2.85 5.49 24.36
N MET A 15 -2.27 6.00 23.28
CA MET A 15 -2.37 5.47 21.92
C MET A 15 -2.34 3.95 22.03
N GLN A 16 -3.51 3.30 22.01
CA GLN A 16 -3.59 1.85 22.09
C GLN A 16 -2.78 1.34 20.91
N ALA A 17 -1.70 0.63 21.21
CA ALA A 17 -0.86 -0.05 20.23
C ALA A 17 -1.79 -0.67 19.16
N PHE A 18 -1.56 -0.36 17.89
CA PHE A 18 -2.36 -0.92 16.81
C PHE A 18 -2.05 -2.41 16.79
N ASP A 19 -2.88 -3.17 17.51
CA ASP A 19 -2.70 -4.58 17.77
C ASP A 19 -2.43 -5.31 16.45
N LEU A 20 -1.20 -5.83 16.30
CA LEU A 20 -0.68 -6.50 15.08
C LEU A 20 -1.48 -7.76 14.68
N GLY A 21 -2.54 -8.07 15.42
CA GLY A 21 -3.44 -9.19 15.23
C GLY A 21 -4.81 -8.82 14.68
N ARG A 22 -4.96 -7.78 13.85
CA ARG A 22 -6.28 -7.46 13.26
C ARG A 22 -6.88 -8.69 12.61
N SER A 23 -8.05 -9.06 13.12
CA SER A 23 -8.77 -10.28 12.79
C SER A 23 -10.19 -9.94 12.34
N LYS A 24 -10.88 -10.93 11.78
CA LYS A 24 -12.30 -10.80 11.40
C LYS A 24 -13.24 -10.46 12.56
N HIS A 25 -12.78 -10.61 13.80
CA HIS A 25 -13.56 -10.35 15.01
C HIS A 25 -13.10 -9.09 15.75
N SER A 26 -12.05 -8.41 15.27
CA SER A 26 -11.54 -7.21 15.91
C SER A 26 -12.55 -6.06 15.79
N VAL A 27 -12.94 -5.49 16.93
CA VAL A 27 -13.74 -4.27 17.03
C VAL A 27 -12.79 -3.12 17.34
N ILE A 28 -12.41 -2.37 16.30
CA ILE A 28 -11.39 -1.32 16.36
C ILE A 28 -11.82 -0.13 15.48
N ALA A 29 -11.12 1.00 15.57
CA ALA A 29 -11.39 2.17 14.74
C ALA A 29 -11.09 1.89 13.25
N CYS A 30 -12.06 2.14 12.38
CA CYS A 30 -11.92 2.04 10.92
C CYS A 30 -10.81 2.96 10.40
N GLY A 31 -9.89 2.43 9.61
CA GLY A 31 -8.75 3.18 9.07
C GLY A 31 -9.12 4.41 8.22
N LEU A 32 -10.35 4.46 7.69
CA LEU A 32 -10.85 5.59 6.92
C LEU A 32 -11.73 6.53 7.78
N CYS A 33 -12.92 6.08 8.21
CA CYS A 33 -13.87 6.95 8.92
C CYS A 33 -13.62 7.10 10.43
N GLY A 34 -12.78 6.27 11.03
CA GLY A 34 -12.47 6.33 12.47
C GLY A 34 -13.49 5.65 13.39
N GLU A 35 -14.68 5.30 12.90
CA GLU A 35 -15.70 4.65 13.73
C GLU A 35 -15.23 3.28 14.25
N VAL A 36 -15.51 3.00 15.53
CA VAL A 36 -15.16 1.75 16.19
C VAL A 36 -16.23 0.69 15.90
N ARG A 37 -15.88 -0.31 15.11
CA ARG A 37 -16.79 -1.40 14.72
C ARG A 37 -16.02 -2.63 14.25
N GLN A 38 -16.74 -3.69 13.91
CA GLN A 38 -16.13 -4.88 13.33
C GLN A 38 -15.51 -4.57 11.96
N MET A 39 -14.24 -4.93 11.81
CA MET A 39 -13.50 -4.72 10.56
C MET A 39 -13.74 -5.85 9.55
N THR A 40 -13.70 -5.49 8.27
CA THR A 40 -13.85 -6.41 7.13
C THR A 40 -12.51 -6.61 6.41
N ARG A 41 -12.45 -7.59 5.50
CA ARG A 41 -11.24 -7.83 4.69
C ARG A 41 -11.07 -6.73 3.65
N THR A 42 -10.07 -5.89 3.85
CA THR A 42 -9.64 -4.87 2.89
C THR A 42 -8.52 -5.43 2.03
N HIS A 43 -8.82 -5.71 0.77
CA HIS A 43 -7.84 -6.24 -0.18
C HIS A 43 -7.02 -5.11 -0.79
N ILE A 44 -5.69 -5.24 -0.75
CA ILE A 44 -4.76 -4.28 -1.33
C ILE A 44 -3.77 -5.05 -2.20
N PRO A 45 -3.75 -4.84 -3.52
CA PRO A 45 -4.77 -4.14 -4.31
C PRO A 45 -6.12 -4.88 -4.29
N PRO A 46 -7.18 -4.34 -4.91
CA PRO A 46 -8.50 -4.97 -4.92
C PRO A 46 -8.53 -6.39 -5.49
N LYS A 47 -9.51 -7.20 -5.08
CA LYS A 47 -9.73 -8.56 -5.62
C LYS A 47 -9.90 -8.59 -7.13
N ALA A 48 -10.58 -7.58 -7.67
CA ALA A 48 -10.84 -7.45 -9.10
C ALA A 48 -9.53 -7.35 -9.92
N ALA A 49 -8.41 -6.97 -9.31
CA ALA A 49 -7.09 -6.91 -9.93
C ALA A 49 -6.30 -8.24 -9.87
N GLY A 50 -6.95 -9.35 -9.54
CA GLY A 50 -6.29 -10.67 -9.42
C GLY A 50 -5.86 -11.03 -8.00
N ASN A 51 -6.06 -10.15 -7.02
CA ASN A 51 -5.78 -10.43 -5.60
C ASN A 51 -6.83 -11.37 -4.96
N ARG A 52 -6.87 -12.62 -5.44
CA ARG A 52 -7.91 -13.63 -5.19
C ARG A 52 -7.45 -14.71 -4.21
N SER A 53 -8.34 -15.67 -3.94
CA SER A 53 -8.11 -16.79 -3.03
C SER A 53 -6.88 -17.62 -3.36
N THR A 54 -6.48 -17.72 -4.63
CA THR A 54 -5.31 -18.49 -5.08
C THR A 54 -3.97 -17.88 -4.67
N VAL A 55 -3.97 -16.65 -4.14
CA VAL A 55 -2.77 -16.01 -3.62
C VAL A 55 -2.58 -16.41 -2.16
N GLY A 56 -1.58 -17.26 -1.92
CA GLY A 56 -1.16 -17.68 -0.59
C GLY A 56 -0.41 -16.55 0.11
N ARG A 57 -0.96 -16.08 1.23
CA ARG A 57 -0.36 -15.00 2.02
C ARG A 57 0.19 -15.48 3.36
N SER A 58 1.21 -14.78 3.85
CA SER A 58 1.78 -14.95 5.18
C SER A 58 1.99 -13.57 5.81
N ARG A 59 1.92 -13.49 7.14
CA ARG A 59 2.22 -12.27 7.88
C ARG A 59 3.63 -12.38 8.45
N LEU A 60 4.37 -11.26 8.49
CA LEU A 60 5.56 -11.18 9.33
C LEU A 60 5.13 -10.65 10.69
N LEU A 61 5.44 -11.43 11.72
CA LEU A 61 5.24 -11.08 13.12
C LEU A 61 6.61 -10.94 13.75
N VAL A 62 6.93 -9.72 14.17
CA VAL A 62 8.02 -9.51 15.11
C VAL A 62 7.47 -9.88 16.49
N LYS A 63 8.26 -10.52 17.36
CA LYS A 63 7.86 -10.81 18.76
C LYS A 63 8.92 -10.27 19.72
N GLY A 64 8.65 -9.12 20.36
CA GLY A 64 9.61 -8.45 21.24
C GLY A 64 10.91 -8.08 20.52
N ASN A 65 12.04 -8.12 21.24
CA ASN A 65 13.39 -7.84 20.68
C ASN A 65 13.97 -9.00 19.85
N GLN A 66 13.15 -9.95 19.39
CA GLN A 66 13.60 -11.13 18.64
C GLN A 66 13.15 -11.11 17.17
N GLN A 67 13.86 -11.92 16.38
CA GLN A 67 13.73 -12.09 14.93
C GLN A 67 12.28 -12.12 14.43
N ALA A 68 12.05 -11.46 13.29
CA ALA A 68 10.78 -11.52 12.59
C ALA A 68 10.47 -12.97 12.16
N SER A 69 9.28 -13.45 12.49
CA SER A 69 8.80 -14.78 12.15
C SER A 69 7.65 -14.71 11.16
N ARG A 70 7.63 -15.62 10.18
CA ARG A 70 6.57 -15.69 9.18
C ARG A 70 5.45 -16.63 9.65
N THR A 71 4.20 -16.20 9.56
CA THR A 71 3.06 -17.09 9.87
C THR A 71 2.89 -18.16 8.80
N ARG A 72 2.11 -19.20 9.12
CA ARG A 72 1.63 -20.17 8.12
C ARG A 72 0.99 -19.45 6.94
N THR A 73 1.29 -19.93 5.73
CA THR A 73 0.65 -19.45 4.49
C THR A 73 -0.82 -19.84 4.47
N VAL A 74 -1.68 -18.88 4.18
CA VAL A 74 -3.13 -19.06 4.06
C VAL A 74 -3.61 -18.42 2.76
N ASP A 75 -4.44 -19.16 2.03
CA ASP A 75 -5.09 -18.69 0.81
C ASP A 75 -6.10 -17.59 1.10
N GLY A 76 -6.23 -16.63 0.19
CA GLY A 76 -7.19 -15.54 0.37
C GLY A 76 -6.78 -14.17 -0.15
N GLY A 77 -5.64 -14.02 -0.82
CA GLY A 77 -5.18 -12.70 -1.26
C GLY A 77 -4.56 -11.86 -0.15
N LEU A 78 -3.79 -10.85 -0.54
CA LEU A 78 -3.20 -9.86 0.35
C LEU A 78 -4.31 -8.93 0.87
N HIS A 79 -4.62 -9.07 2.14
CA HIS A 79 -5.62 -8.23 2.80
C HIS A 79 -5.27 -8.02 4.26
N VAL A 80 -5.84 -6.95 4.80
CA VAL A 80 -5.83 -6.61 6.23
C VAL A 80 -7.27 -6.47 6.72
N TYR A 81 -7.47 -6.44 8.04
CA TYR A 81 -8.77 -6.11 8.62
C TYR A 81 -8.74 -4.64 9.07
N GLY A 82 -8.86 -3.72 8.10
CA GLY A 82 -8.57 -2.30 8.32
C GLY A 82 -9.75 -1.34 8.11
N LEU A 83 -10.79 -1.76 7.38
CA LEU A 83 -11.95 -0.92 7.07
C LEU A 83 -13.25 -1.56 7.57
N CYS A 84 -14.19 -0.73 8.02
CA CYS A 84 -15.58 -1.13 8.23
C CYS A 84 -16.25 -1.49 6.90
N VAL A 85 -17.42 -2.12 6.97
CA VAL A 85 -18.17 -2.54 5.77
C VAL A 85 -18.50 -1.37 4.84
N ASP A 86 -18.92 -0.22 5.37
CA ASP A 86 -19.30 0.93 4.55
C ASP A 86 -18.10 1.53 3.80
N CYS A 87 -16.99 1.74 4.50
CA CYS A 87 -15.75 2.26 3.90
C CYS A 87 -15.13 1.27 2.90
N ASN A 88 -15.24 -0.03 3.16
CA ASN A 88 -14.75 -1.04 2.23
C ASN A 88 -15.62 -1.10 0.96
N ASN A 89 -16.96 -1.01 1.11
CA ASN A 89 -17.89 -0.91 -0.01
C ASN A 89 -17.68 0.38 -0.83
N LEU A 90 -17.34 1.48 -0.16
CA LEU A 90 -16.95 2.73 -0.82
C LEU A 90 -15.74 2.53 -1.73
N GLY A 91 -14.69 1.84 -1.25
CA GLY A 91 -13.53 1.47 -2.07
C GLY A 91 -13.92 0.65 -3.31
N SER A 92 -14.87 -0.28 -3.15
CA SER A 92 -15.35 -1.14 -4.24
C SER A 92 -16.01 -0.40 -5.40
N LEU A 93 -16.47 0.85 -5.20
CA LEU A 93 -16.94 1.70 -6.31
C LEU A 93 -15.84 1.99 -7.33
N TYR A 94 -14.58 1.98 -6.89
CA TYR A 94 -13.42 2.35 -7.70
C TYR A 94 -12.60 1.15 -8.19
N ASP A 95 -12.89 -0.05 -7.69
CA ASP A 95 -12.14 -1.27 -8.01
C ASP A 95 -12.19 -1.65 -9.49
N GLY A 96 -13.27 -1.27 -10.20
CA GLY A 96 -13.38 -1.45 -11.65
C GLY A 96 -12.34 -0.64 -12.42
N ALA A 97 -12.12 0.62 -12.05
CA ALA A 97 -11.10 1.48 -12.65
C ALA A 97 -9.69 0.90 -12.44
N TYR A 98 -9.39 0.47 -11.21
CA TYR A 98 -8.12 -0.17 -10.87
C TYR A 98 -7.92 -1.47 -11.66
N SER A 99 -8.93 -2.35 -11.69
CA SER A 99 -8.88 -3.63 -12.41
C SER A 99 -8.67 -3.44 -13.91
N ASN A 100 -9.34 -2.48 -14.54
CA ASN A 100 -9.15 -2.18 -15.96
C ASN A 100 -7.71 -1.79 -16.28
N MET A 101 -7.10 -0.93 -15.45
CA MET A 101 -5.69 -0.58 -15.60
C MET A 101 -4.77 -1.78 -15.37
N ALA A 102 -5.02 -2.58 -14.33
CA ALA A 102 -4.25 -3.79 -14.06
C ALA A 102 -4.31 -4.78 -15.25
N ASN A 103 -5.50 -5.06 -15.78
CA ASN A 103 -5.67 -5.97 -16.91
C ASN A 103 -4.94 -5.45 -18.16
N GLY A 104 -5.00 -4.14 -18.43
CA GLY A 104 -4.29 -3.52 -19.54
C GLY A 104 -2.77 -3.59 -19.44
N LEU A 105 -2.22 -3.68 -18.22
CA LEU A 105 -0.77 -3.81 -17.97
C LEU A 105 -0.32 -5.27 -17.81
N HIS A 106 -1.24 -6.22 -17.72
CA HIS A 106 -0.95 -7.60 -17.38
C HIS A 106 -0.08 -8.29 -18.43
N GLY A 107 -0.39 -8.09 -19.71
CA GLY A 107 0.41 -8.65 -20.81
C GLY A 107 1.84 -8.15 -20.82
N LEU A 108 2.06 -6.87 -20.47
CA LEU A 108 3.41 -6.31 -20.33
C LEU A 108 4.15 -7.00 -19.17
N TRP A 109 3.53 -7.08 -17.98
CA TRP A 109 4.17 -7.74 -16.84
C TRP A 109 4.49 -9.22 -17.11
N ALA A 110 3.58 -9.98 -17.75
CA ALA A 110 3.84 -11.38 -18.07
C ALA A 110 5.08 -11.56 -18.95
N GLN A 111 5.31 -10.64 -19.90
CA GLN A 111 6.51 -10.60 -20.75
C GLN A 111 7.78 -10.24 -19.98
N THR A 112 7.68 -9.57 -18.83
CA THR A 112 8.85 -9.15 -18.04
C THR A 112 9.49 -10.27 -17.21
N LEU A 113 8.83 -11.42 -17.09
CA LEU A 113 9.28 -12.49 -16.19
C LEU A 113 10.57 -13.14 -16.69
N GLY A 114 11.60 -13.13 -15.84
CA GLY A 114 12.89 -13.76 -16.14
C GLY A 114 13.76 -12.98 -17.13
N LEU A 115 13.39 -11.75 -17.51
CA LEU A 115 14.14 -10.92 -18.43
C LEU A 115 14.92 -9.80 -17.72
N ARG A 116 16.07 -9.43 -18.30
CA ARG A 116 16.73 -8.16 -18.00
C ARG A 116 16.04 -7.06 -18.80
N LEU A 117 15.47 -6.09 -18.10
CA LEU A 117 14.63 -5.04 -18.69
C LEU A 117 15.39 -3.71 -18.74
N PRO A 118 15.01 -2.81 -19.67
CA PRO A 118 15.46 -1.42 -19.59
C PRO A 118 14.97 -0.77 -18.30
N ALA A 119 15.62 0.33 -17.91
CA ALA A 119 15.27 1.11 -16.71
C ALA A 119 13.84 1.69 -16.77
N GLN A 120 13.31 1.89 -17.98
CA GLN A 120 11.96 2.39 -18.23
C GLN A 120 11.32 1.56 -19.32
N LEU A 121 10.07 1.13 -19.08
CA LEU A 121 9.27 0.41 -20.06
C LEU A 121 8.16 1.32 -20.59
N THR A 122 8.09 1.45 -21.91
CA THR A 122 6.95 2.08 -22.57
C THR A 122 5.72 1.23 -22.32
N LEU A 123 4.68 1.88 -21.83
CA LEU A 123 3.43 1.21 -21.49
C LEU A 123 2.53 1.05 -22.74
N PRO A 124 1.64 0.04 -22.77
CA PRO A 124 0.66 -0.11 -23.85
C PRO A 124 -0.31 1.09 -23.88
N ALA A 125 -0.87 1.38 -25.05
CA ALA A 125 -1.92 2.40 -25.17
C ALA A 125 -3.23 1.83 -24.62
N ILE A 126 -3.54 2.18 -23.37
CA ILE A 126 -4.78 1.81 -22.69
C ILE A 126 -5.48 3.07 -22.19
N THR A 127 -6.80 3.02 -22.08
CA THR A 127 -7.58 4.07 -21.42
C THR A 127 -7.70 3.73 -19.94
N VAL A 128 -7.55 4.73 -19.08
CA VAL A 128 -7.64 4.57 -17.62
C VAL A 128 -8.54 5.64 -17.03
N LYS A 129 -9.17 5.34 -15.90
CA LYS A 129 -9.87 6.31 -15.07
C LYS A 129 -8.97 6.72 -13.90
N PRO A 130 -8.05 7.70 -14.06
CA PRO A 130 -7.00 7.98 -13.09
C PRO A 130 -7.54 8.27 -11.69
N GLY A 131 -8.59 9.09 -11.59
CA GLY A 131 -9.25 9.44 -10.34
C GLY A 131 -9.85 8.24 -9.60
N GLY A 132 -10.38 7.27 -10.34
CA GLY A 132 -10.87 6.01 -9.78
C GLY A 132 -9.72 5.11 -9.32
N VAL A 133 -8.68 4.94 -10.14
CA VAL A 133 -7.52 4.11 -9.81
C VAL A 133 -6.88 4.57 -8.49
N VAL A 134 -6.60 5.87 -8.33
CA VAL A 134 -5.93 6.35 -7.12
C VAL A 134 -6.83 6.33 -5.88
N ARG A 135 -8.14 6.57 -6.03
CA ARG A 135 -9.08 6.44 -4.89
C ARG A 135 -9.18 4.99 -4.41
N SER A 136 -9.19 4.01 -5.33
CA SER A 136 -9.18 2.59 -4.98
C SER A 136 -7.95 2.22 -4.13
N ILE A 137 -6.74 2.61 -4.56
CA ILE A 137 -5.51 2.28 -3.80
C ILE A 137 -5.39 3.08 -2.50
N LEU A 138 -5.76 4.38 -2.48
CA LEU A 138 -5.67 5.21 -1.28
C LEU A 138 -6.65 4.76 -0.19
N ILE A 139 -7.87 4.35 -0.55
CA ILE A 139 -8.82 3.76 0.42
C ILE A 139 -8.26 2.45 0.98
N GLY A 140 -7.68 1.61 0.13
CA GLY A 140 -6.96 0.41 0.57
C GLY A 140 -5.83 0.75 1.55
N PHE A 141 -5.02 1.76 1.25
CA PHE A 141 -3.95 2.25 2.11
C PHE A 141 -4.46 2.80 3.43
N ALA A 142 -5.60 3.49 3.48
CA ALA A 142 -6.21 3.91 4.75
C ALA A 142 -6.52 2.71 5.68
N GLY A 143 -6.92 1.57 5.10
CA GLY A 143 -7.09 0.31 5.86
C GLY A 143 -5.77 -0.27 6.38
N LEU A 144 -4.73 -0.23 5.54
CA LEU A 144 -3.38 -0.72 5.85
C LEU A 144 -2.64 0.16 6.87
N ALA A 145 -2.84 1.47 6.80
CA ALA A 145 -2.14 2.51 7.52
C ALA A 145 -3.13 3.48 8.18
N PRO A 146 -3.82 3.11 9.27
CA PRO A 146 -4.79 4.01 9.91
C PRO A 146 -4.19 5.31 10.46
N HIS A 147 -2.87 5.40 10.59
CA HIS A 147 -2.20 6.64 10.93
C HIS A 147 -2.40 7.72 9.84
N ILE A 148 -2.70 7.35 8.59
CA ILE A 148 -3.10 8.29 7.53
C ILE A 148 -4.28 9.14 8.00
N ARG A 149 -5.28 8.54 8.66
CA ARG A 149 -6.43 9.28 9.19
C ARG A 149 -6.06 10.27 10.29
N THR A 150 -5.11 9.91 11.15
CA THR A 150 -4.72 10.78 12.28
C THR A 150 -3.73 11.86 11.86
N GLN A 151 -2.83 11.57 10.92
CA GLN A 151 -1.80 12.50 10.44
C GLN A 151 -2.32 13.40 9.29
N HIS A 152 -3.27 12.88 8.50
CA HIS A 152 -3.86 13.57 7.35
C HIS A 152 -5.39 13.44 7.36
N PRO A 153 -6.07 13.97 8.39
CA PRO A 153 -7.51 13.81 8.58
C PRO A 153 -8.33 14.38 7.40
N GLU A 154 -7.85 15.45 6.77
CA GLU A 154 -8.48 16.05 5.59
C GLU A 154 -8.52 15.09 4.40
N LEU A 155 -7.43 14.38 4.12
CA LEU A 155 -7.39 13.36 3.07
C LEU A 155 -8.36 12.23 3.37
N ALA A 156 -8.36 11.72 4.60
CA ALA A 156 -9.27 10.65 5.00
C ALA A 156 -10.75 11.08 4.90
N ALA A 157 -11.07 12.31 5.31
CA ALA A 157 -12.41 12.89 5.20
C ALA A 157 -12.82 13.08 3.73
N ALA A 158 -11.92 13.60 2.90
CA ALA A 158 -12.16 13.81 1.47
C ALA A 158 -12.43 12.49 0.74
N LEU A 159 -11.63 11.45 1.03
CA LEU A 159 -11.86 10.10 0.50
C LEU A 159 -13.19 9.51 0.99
N HIS A 160 -13.50 9.65 2.28
CA HIS A 160 -14.74 9.14 2.89
C HIS A 160 -16.00 9.79 2.30
N HIS A 161 -15.96 11.12 2.09
CA HIS A 161 -17.09 11.89 1.57
C HIS A 161 -17.12 11.97 0.03
N ARG A 162 -16.22 11.27 -0.65
CA ARG A 162 -16.11 11.26 -2.12
C ARG A 162 -15.91 12.65 -2.71
N ASP A 163 -15.14 13.48 -2.01
CA ASP A 163 -14.83 14.83 -2.46
C ASP A 163 -14.02 14.78 -3.76
N LEU A 164 -14.55 15.43 -4.80
CA LEU A 164 -13.90 15.52 -6.11
C LEU A 164 -12.77 16.56 -6.13
N SER A 165 -12.78 17.49 -5.17
CA SER A 165 -11.72 18.47 -4.96
C SER A 165 -10.55 17.93 -4.13
N ALA A 166 -10.61 16.67 -3.73
CA ALA A 166 -9.55 16.02 -2.96
C ALA A 166 -8.20 16.14 -3.67
N VAL A 167 -7.20 16.59 -2.92
CA VAL A 167 -5.79 16.60 -3.32
C VAL A 167 -4.97 15.88 -2.27
N LEU A 168 -3.80 15.39 -2.67
CA LEU A 168 -2.89 14.78 -1.71
C LEU A 168 -2.30 15.90 -0.82
N PRO A 169 -2.20 15.71 0.51
CA PRO A 169 -1.63 16.70 1.41
C PRO A 169 -0.22 17.13 1.00
N GLU A 170 0.14 18.38 1.31
CA GLU A 170 1.51 18.84 1.15
C GLU A 170 2.50 17.93 1.91
N GLY A 171 3.64 17.66 1.30
CA GLY A 171 4.64 16.75 1.86
C GLY A 171 4.38 15.27 1.58
N LEU A 172 3.25 14.89 0.96
CA LEU A 172 2.99 13.54 0.49
C LEU A 172 2.97 13.43 -1.04
N ARG A 173 3.33 12.25 -1.53
CA ARG A 173 3.19 11.83 -2.92
C ARG A 173 2.74 10.39 -3.05
N LEU A 174 1.99 10.11 -4.11
CA LEU A 174 1.60 8.77 -4.52
C LEU A 174 2.43 8.36 -5.74
N CYS A 175 3.28 7.37 -5.57
CA CYS A 175 4.19 6.88 -6.61
C CYS A 175 3.70 5.55 -7.20
N LEU A 176 3.85 5.39 -8.52
CA LEU A 176 3.50 4.21 -9.30
C LEU A 176 4.71 3.65 -10.05
N ALA A 177 4.81 2.33 -10.13
CA ALA A 177 5.76 1.59 -10.96
C ALA A 177 5.17 0.25 -11.45
N LEU A 178 5.90 -0.46 -12.31
CA LEU A 178 5.53 -1.82 -12.74
C LEU A 178 6.11 -2.84 -11.77
N ALA A 179 5.27 -3.56 -11.03
CA ALA A 179 5.75 -4.62 -10.16
C ALA A 179 6.27 -5.80 -11.00
N ARG A 180 7.46 -6.29 -10.67
CA ARG A 180 8.15 -7.41 -11.32
C ARG A 180 8.18 -8.63 -10.41
N GLY A 181 8.23 -9.81 -11.02
CA GLY A 181 8.45 -11.08 -10.35
C GLY A 181 7.15 -11.77 -9.94
N LEU A 182 7.31 -12.79 -9.11
CA LEU A 182 6.22 -13.68 -8.65
C LEU A 182 5.93 -13.51 -7.16
N THR A 183 6.41 -12.43 -6.55
CA THR A 183 6.14 -12.10 -5.16
C THR A 183 5.15 -10.94 -5.09
N ALA A 184 4.46 -10.85 -3.97
CA ALA A 184 3.66 -9.69 -3.63
C ALA A 184 3.83 -9.34 -2.16
N ARG A 185 3.66 -8.05 -1.84
CA ARG A 185 3.79 -7.52 -0.49
C ARG A 185 2.93 -6.28 -0.30
N ILE A 186 2.26 -6.18 0.84
CA ILE A 186 1.69 -4.93 1.35
C ILE A 186 2.25 -4.65 2.74
N THR A 187 2.55 -3.39 3.02
CA THR A 187 3.01 -2.96 4.35
C THR A 187 2.75 -1.48 4.59
N SER A 188 2.69 -1.08 5.85
CA SER A 188 2.56 0.32 6.29
C SER A 188 3.71 0.75 7.20
N GLY A 189 3.97 2.06 7.25
CA GLY A 189 4.89 2.69 8.20
C GLY A 189 6.30 2.09 8.18
N ILE A 190 6.93 2.10 7.01
CA ILE A 190 8.22 1.44 6.79
C ILE A 190 9.28 2.42 6.31
N GLY A 191 10.48 2.32 6.87
CA GLY A 191 11.68 2.94 6.34
C GLY A 191 12.64 1.84 5.92
N GLY A 192 13.27 1.95 4.77
CA GLY A 192 14.32 1.02 4.38
C GLY A 192 15.43 1.69 3.60
N THR A 193 16.61 1.12 3.65
CA THR A 193 17.82 1.72 3.06
C THR A 193 18.78 0.64 2.62
N PHE A 194 19.54 0.90 1.56
CA PHE A 194 20.69 0.07 1.25
C PHE A 194 21.84 0.37 2.21
N LEU A 195 22.55 -0.67 2.64
CA LEU A 195 23.76 -0.57 3.47
C LEU A 195 24.94 -0.02 2.66
N PHE A 196 24.96 -0.31 1.35
CA PHE A 196 26.01 0.09 0.43
C PHE A 196 25.40 0.76 -0.80
N GLY A 197 26.13 1.74 -1.37
CA GLY A 197 25.71 2.44 -2.57
C GLY A 197 26.09 3.92 -2.55
N PRO A 198 25.99 4.62 -3.70
CA PRO A 198 26.24 6.05 -3.74
C PRO A 198 25.21 6.78 -2.87
N PRO A 199 25.64 7.70 -2.00
CA PRO A 199 24.73 8.41 -1.14
C PRO A 199 23.80 9.33 -1.94
N LEU A 200 22.56 9.40 -1.51
CA LEU A 200 21.58 10.40 -1.90
C LEU A 200 21.60 11.51 -0.85
N ASP A 201 22.00 12.71 -1.26
CA ASP A 201 22.09 13.90 -0.38
C ASP A 201 22.88 13.63 0.92
N GLY A 202 23.98 12.88 0.80
CA GLY A 202 24.87 12.51 1.91
C GLY A 202 24.40 11.34 2.78
N LYS A 203 23.26 10.71 2.45
CA LYS A 203 22.71 9.55 3.17
C LYS A 203 22.62 8.32 2.26
N PRO A 204 22.69 7.08 2.78
CA PRO A 204 22.43 5.91 1.95
C PRO A 204 21.03 5.97 1.31
N PRO A 205 20.87 5.54 0.05
CA PRO A 205 19.60 5.65 -0.66
C PRO A 205 18.57 4.72 -0.02
N GLY A 206 17.42 5.28 0.33
CA GLY A 206 16.35 4.57 1.01
C GLY A 206 14.96 5.02 0.60
N ILE A 207 13.96 4.32 1.13
CA ILE A 207 12.53 4.61 0.94
C ILE A 207 11.92 4.83 2.32
N MET A 208 11.04 5.81 2.43
CA MET A 208 10.08 5.92 3.53
C MET A 208 8.68 5.83 2.95
N SER A 209 7.86 4.90 3.44
CA SER A 209 6.49 4.71 2.97
C SER A 209 5.52 4.71 4.14
N LEU A 210 4.48 5.53 4.06
CA LEU A 210 3.31 5.43 4.93
C LEU A 210 2.55 4.14 4.63
N ALA A 211 2.42 3.82 3.33
CA ALA A 211 1.87 2.58 2.84
C ALA A 211 2.52 2.20 1.51
N GLN A 212 2.71 0.91 1.26
CA GLN A 212 3.18 0.40 -0.01
C GLN A 212 2.52 -0.92 -0.39
N ALA A 213 2.38 -1.15 -1.69
CA ALA A 213 1.90 -2.38 -2.27
C ALA A 213 2.72 -2.76 -3.48
N TYR A 214 3.38 -3.91 -3.44
CA TYR A 214 3.97 -4.58 -4.58
C TYR A 214 3.04 -5.73 -4.93
N PHE A 215 2.25 -5.58 -6.00
CA PHE A 215 1.38 -6.64 -6.47
C PHE A 215 1.23 -6.56 -7.98
N PRO A 216 1.76 -7.53 -8.74
CA PRO A 216 1.70 -7.49 -10.18
C PRO A 216 0.31 -7.21 -10.77
N PRO A 217 0.22 -6.31 -11.78
CA PRO A 217 1.34 -5.72 -12.52
C PRO A 217 1.87 -4.38 -11.96
N MET A 218 1.37 -3.90 -10.81
CA MET A 218 1.66 -2.54 -10.33
C MET A 218 2.31 -2.54 -8.94
N ALA A 219 3.21 -1.58 -8.74
CA ALA A 219 3.76 -1.25 -7.44
C ALA A 219 3.36 0.18 -7.06
N TRP A 220 3.04 0.38 -5.78
CA TRP A 220 2.52 1.63 -5.25
C TRP A 220 3.22 2.01 -3.96
N HIS A 221 3.53 3.30 -3.80
CA HIS A 221 4.00 3.89 -2.55
C HIS A 221 3.22 5.16 -2.26
N LEU A 222 2.71 5.29 -1.04
CA LEU A 222 2.36 6.58 -0.46
C LEU A 222 3.54 6.98 0.44
N ALA A 223 4.25 8.03 0.04
CA ALA A 223 5.55 8.39 0.61
C ALA A 223 5.67 9.89 0.82
N PRO A 224 6.62 10.35 1.66
CA PRO A 224 7.00 11.75 1.72
C PRO A 224 7.53 12.27 0.37
N THR A 225 7.43 13.58 0.14
CA THR A 225 7.96 14.25 -1.07
C THR A 225 9.48 14.35 -1.09
N ASP A 226 10.15 14.08 0.03
CA ASP A 226 11.61 14.07 0.11
C ASP A 226 12.22 13.13 -0.94
N ARG A 227 13.37 13.55 -1.47
CA ARG A 227 14.12 12.77 -2.44
C ARG A 227 14.50 11.41 -1.83
N SER A 228 14.23 10.34 -2.55
CA SER A 228 14.36 8.97 -2.08
C SER A 228 14.85 8.04 -3.20
N LEU A 229 15.00 6.76 -2.88
CA LEU A 229 15.25 5.70 -3.86
C LEU A 229 14.15 5.63 -4.94
N LEU A 230 12.91 6.06 -4.64
CA LEU A 230 11.84 6.12 -5.63
C LEU A 230 12.19 7.06 -6.79
N ASP A 231 12.83 8.19 -6.51
CA ASP A 231 13.30 9.15 -7.52
C ASP A 231 14.43 8.59 -8.35
N LEU A 232 15.39 7.91 -7.71
CA LEU A 232 16.52 7.27 -8.38
C LEU A 232 16.08 6.15 -9.31
N GLN A 233 15.03 5.42 -8.92
CA GLN A 233 14.41 4.37 -9.72
C GLN A 233 13.46 4.93 -10.79
N GLY A 234 13.16 6.24 -10.76
CA GLY A 234 12.29 6.89 -11.74
C GLY A 234 10.83 6.46 -11.64
N TRP A 235 10.31 6.22 -10.42
CA TRP A 235 8.88 5.99 -10.20
C TRP A 235 8.07 7.20 -10.67
N ALA A 236 6.88 6.96 -11.21
CA ALA A 236 6.01 8.06 -11.62
C ALA A 236 5.26 8.61 -10.41
N ASP A 237 5.35 9.92 -10.18
CA ASP A 237 4.46 10.62 -9.27
C ASP A 237 3.08 10.79 -9.95
N VAL A 238 2.06 10.18 -9.36
CA VAL A 238 0.68 10.20 -9.84
C VAL A 238 -0.26 10.89 -8.85
N SER A 239 0.28 11.74 -7.97
CA SER A 239 -0.52 12.46 -6.97
C SER A 239 -1.62 13.32 -7.60
N SER A 240 -1.34 13.92 -8.77
CA SER A 240 -2.30 14.73 -9.53
C SER A 240 -3.51 13.94 -10.05
N TRP A 241 -3.43 12.60 -10.11
CA TRP A 241 -4.55 11.78 -10.55
C TRP A 241 -5.75 11.87 -9.62
N LEU A 242 -5.55 12.26 -8.35
CA LEU A 242 -6.64 12.39 -7.37
C LEU A 242 -7.60 13.54 -7.72
N ALA A 243 -7.10 14.58 -8.39
CA ALA A 243 -7.89 15.71 -8.85
C ALA A 243 -8.78 15.39 -10.06
N TYR A 244 -8.60 14.23 -10.70
CA TYR A 244 -9.51 13.79 -11.75
C TYR A 244 -10.81 13.29 -11.13
N ASP A 245 -11.91 13.61 -11.81
CA ASP A 245 -13.18 12.94 -11.60
C ASP A 245 -13.00 11.40 -11.78
N PRO A 246 -13.52 10.58 -10.86
CA PRO A 246 -13.29 9.14 -10.87
C PRO A 246 -13.87 8.40 -12.07
N ASP A 247 -14.79 9.02 -12.80
CA ASP A 247 -15.44 8.42 -13.97
C ASP A 247 -14.86 8.87 -15.31
N ILE A 248 -13.98 9.88 -15.30
CA ILE A 248 -13.35 10.38 -16.52
C ILE A 248 -12.26 9.43 -17.01
N GLU A 249 -12.42 9.02 -18.25
CA GLU A 249 -11.46 8.21 -18.98
C GLU A 249 -10.42 9.08 -19.69
N VAL A 250 -9.15 8.71 -19.53
CA VAL A 250 -8.01 9.42 -20.11
C VAL A 250 -7.09 8.40 -20.78
N PRO A 251 -6.59 8.68 -22.00
CA PRO A 251 -5.56 7.85 -22.60
C PRO A 251 -4.31 7.85 -21.73
N ARG A 252 -3.90 6.69 -21.22
CA ARG A 252 -2.74 6.58 -20.33
C ARG A 252 -1.45 7.24 -20.88
N PRO A 253 -1.11 7.21 -22.19
CA PRO A 253 0.07 7.92 -22.70
C PRO A 253 0.12 9.42 -22.36
N THR A 254 -1.03 10.05 -22.09
CA THR A 254 -1.09 11.47 -21.67
C THR A 254 -0.87 11.66 -20.18
N LEU A 255 -0.97 10.61 -19.37
CA LEU A 255 -0.78 10.65 -17.92
C LEU A 255 0.65 10.30 -17.52
N VAL A 256 1.13 9.12 -17.94
CA VAL A 256 2.46 8.59 -17.59
C VAL A 256 2.94 7.76 -18.76
N ARG A 257 3.99 8.16 -19.50
CA ARG A 257 4.41 7.49 -20.74
C ARG A 257 5.06 6.13 -20.53
N SER A 258 5.97 6.06 -19.56
CA SER A 258 6.75 4.87 -19.19
C SER A 258 6.75 4.68 -17.69
N LEU A 259 7.01 3.46 -17.24
CA LEU A 259 7.22 3.14 -15.83
C LEU A 259 8.46 2.27 -15.64
N PRO A 260 9.16 2.39 -14.51
CA PRO A 260 10.25 1.49 -14.18
C PRO A 260 9.70 0.12 -13.76
N PRO A 261 10.32 -0.99 -14.22
CA PRO A 261 10.09 -2.30 -13.64
C PRO A 261 10.81 -2.41 -12.29
N VAL A 262 10.08 -2.69 -11.22
CA VAL A 262 10.58 -2.70 -9.85
C VAL A 262 10.21 -3.99 -9.13
N VAL A 263 11.06 -4.41 -8.22
CA VAL A 263 10.77 -5.46 -7.24
C VAL A 263 11.02 -4.88 -5.85
N HIS A 264 10.32 -5.37 -4.84
CA HIS A 264 10.64 -4.97 -3.47
C HIS A 264 12.08 -5.39 -3.15
N PRO A 265 12.93 -4.55 -2.53
CA PRO A 265 14.34 -4.88 -2.28
C PRO A 265 14.56 -6.22 -1.56
N LEU A 266 13.79 -6.52 -0.51
CA LEU A 266 13.82 -7.84 0.17
C LEU A 266 13.46 -9.05 -0.72
N HIS A 267 12.82 -8.83 -1.87
CA HIS A 267 12.44 -9.87 -2.82
C HIS A 267 13.34 -9.86 -4.06
N ASP A 268 14.31 -8.94 -4.13
CA ASP A 268 15.33 -8.95 -5.16
C ASP A 268 16.45 -9.92 -4.77
N PRO A 269 16.65 -11.04 -5.49
CA PRO A 269 17.67 -12.03 -5.14
C PRO A 269 19.10 -11.47 -5.22
N TYR A 270 19.31 -10.30 -5.84
CA TYR A 270 20.63 -9.69 -5.99
C TYR A 270 20.89 -8.57 -4.99
N GLN A 271 19.86 -8.06 -4.31
CA GLN A 271 19.98 -6.86 -3.44
C GLN A 271 19.41 -7.07 -2.03
N ALA A 272 18.74 -8.20 -1.77
CA ALA A 272 18.09 -8.45 -0.49
C ALA A 272 19.05 -8.41 0.70
N ASP A 273 20.28 -8.91 0.53
CA ASP A 273 21.29 -8.95 1.61
C ASP A 273 21.86 -7.56 1.95
N ASP A 274 21.73 -6.60 1.04
CA ASP A 274 22.20 -5.23 1.22
C ASP A 274 21.08 -4.29 1.72
N TRP A 275 19.85 -4.78 1.88
CA TRP A 275 18.69 -3.98 2.28
C TRP A 275 18.42 -4.11 3.78
N LEU A 276 18.42 -2.97 4.47
CA LEU A 276 17.96 -2.86 5.85
C LEU A 276 16.57 -2.24 5.89
N GLU A 277 15.68 -2.84 6.67
CA GLU A 277 14.31 -2.36 6.83
C GLU A 277 13.99 -2.11 8.30
N LEU A 278 13.52 -0.90 8.59
CA LEU A 278 13.07 -0.42 9.88
C LEU A 278 11.55 -0.37 9.88
N VAL A 279 10.96 -1.09 10.82
CA VAL A 279 9.51 -1.19 11.00
C VAL A 279 9.14 -0.78 12.41
N SER A 280 8.01 -0.11 12.57
CA SER A 280 7.45 0.13 13.90
C SER A 280 6.66 -1.12 14.30
N PHE A 281 7.14 -1.80 15.35
CA PHE A 281 6.49 -3.00 15.88
C PHE A 281 5.01 -2.76 16.18
N ASP A 282 4.64 -1.59 16.68
CA ASP A 282 3.28 -1.34 17.17
C ASP A 282 2.30 -0.84 16.08
N ALA A 283 2.77 -0.70 14.84
CA ALA A 283 1.99 -0.06 13.78
C ALA A 283 2.06 -0.72 12.40
N THR A 284 3.06 -1.57 12.15
CA THR A 284 3.36 -2.10 10.81
C THR A 284 2.80 -3.51 10.60
N GLU A 285 1.75 -3.63 9.79
CA GLU A 285 1.27 -4.94 9.32
C GLU A 285 1.95 -5.29 7.99
N ILE A 286 2.76 -6.36 7.97
CA ILE A 286 3.40 -6.87 6.76
C ILE A 286 2.69 -8.14 6.29
N VAL A 287 2.16 -8.11 5.06
CA VAL A 287 1.52 -9.27 4.43
C VAL A 287 2.19 -9.56 3.10
N GLU A 288 2.60 -10.81 2.89
CA GLU A 288 3.37 -11.22 1.72
C GLU A 288 2.85 -12.50 1.08
N ALA A 289 3.00 -12.59 -0.24
CA ALA A 289 2.96 -13.84 -0.99
C ALA A 289 4.33 -14.10 -1.64
N ILE A 290 4.99 -15.20 -1.27
CA ILE A 290 6.32 -15.58 -1.81
C ILE A 290 6.20 -16.24 -3.19
N ARG A 291 5.00 -16.72 -3.54
CA ARG A 291 4.71 -17.28 -4.85
C ARG A 291 3.28 -16.96 -5.26
N LEU A 292 3.15 -16.10 -6.25
CA LEU A 292 1.90 -15.84 -6.94
C LEU A 292 1.54 -17.03 -7.83
N PRO A 293 0.23 -17.37 -7.92
CA PRO A 293 -0.21 -18.49 -8.72
C PRO A 293 -0.03 -18.19 -10.21
N ARG A 294 0.32 -19.23 -10.98
CA ARG A 294 0.60 -19.10 -12.43
C ARG A 294 -0.63 -18.70 -13.26
N ASN A 295 -1.84 -18.83 -12.73
CA ASN A 295 -3.06 -18.38 -13.40
C ASN A 295 -3.22 -16.85 -13.37
N LEU A 296 -2.39 -16.15 -12.59
CA LEU A 296 -2.17 -14.73 -12.81
C LEU A 296 -1.26 -14.51 -14.02
N LEU A 297 -1.01 -15.45 -14.94
CA LEU A 297 -0.23 -15.21 -16.17
C LEU A 297 -1.08 -15.34 -17.45
N SER A 298 -2.36 -15.67 -17.28
CA SER A 298 -3.34 -16.00 -18.33
C SER A 298 -4.48 -15.01 -18.29
#